data_AF-A0A496VTG6-F1
#
_entry.id   AF-A0A496VTG6-F1
#
_cell.length_a   1.000
_cell.length_b   1.000
_cell.length_c   1.000
_cell.angle_alpha   90.00
_cell.angle_beta   90.00
_cell.angle_gamma   90.00
#
_symmetry.space_group_name_H-M   'P 1'
#
loop_
_entity.id
_entity.type
_entity.pdbx_description
1 polymer ?
#
loop_
_entity_poly.entity_id
_entity_poly.type
_entity_poly.pdbx_seq_one_letter_code
_entity_poly.pdbx_strand_id
1 'polypeptide(L)'
;MPYSENSSLLETLLLTPCLLTGETHCDESKASVWVKPQPGETILLRQKLYRNQEGESICDLLVFYAKENERVFCFVELKDNIKDLGKATKQVINTYKHFKQHFRLKKYIPKACIVAAGGSSLQEHQKYQQDLLKEFCKNNVTIIQKKNLKNQDEFGDFLRGIPKKTKGKRKGR
;
A
#
# COMPACT_ATOMS: atom_id res chain seq x y z
N MET A 1 6.42 31.29 7.26
CA MET A 1 7.12 30.04 7.62
C MET A 1 7.92 29.60 6.41
N PRO A 2 9.25 29.71 6.40
CA PRO A 2 10.04 29.39 5.22
C PRO A 2 10.06 27.87 5.02
N TYR A 3 9.84 27.44 3.78
CA TYR A 3 9.94 26.05 3.37
C TYR A 3 11.39 25.59 3.50
N SER A 4 11.62 24.44 4.15
CA SER A 4 12.92 23.77 4.09
C SER A 4 13.02 23.06 2.74
N GLU A 5 13.87 23.55 1.84
CA GLU A 5 14.14 23.03 0.49
C GLU A 5 14.47 21.53 0.48
N ASN A 6 14.94 20.99 1.60
CA ASN A 6 15.31 19.58 1.74
C ASN A 6 14.12 18.60 1.66
N SER A 7 12.88 19.03 1.95
CA SER A 7 11.69 18.17 1.80
C SER A 7 11.38 17.92 0.33
N SER A 8 11.42 18.96 -0.52
CA SER A 8 11.10 18.81 -1.93
C SER A 8 12.16 18.02 -2.69
N LEU A 9 13.42 18.11 -2.26
CA LEU A 9 14.54 17.41 -2.91
C LEU A 9 14.51 15.90 -2.65
N LEU A 10 14.11 15.46 -1.44
CA LEU A 10 13.92 14.05 -1.10
C LEU A 10 12.64 13.45 -1.68
N GLU A 11 11.55 14.22 -1.73
CA GLU A 11 10.35 13.84 -2.50
C GLU A 11 10.70 13.66 -3.97
N THR A 12 11.44 14.61 -4.54
CA THR A 12 11.97 14.52 -5.90
C THR A 12 12.84 13.28 -6.03
N LEU A 13 13.84 13.04 -5.18
CA LEU A 13 14.73 11.87 -5.25
C LEU A 13 14.03 10.52 -5.03
N LEU A 14 13.01 10.44 -4.16
CA LEU A 14 12.21 9.24 -3.95
C LEU A 14 11.40 8.87 -5.18
N LEU A 15 10.86 9.90 -5.84
CA LEU A 15 9.94 9.81 -6.97
C LEU A 15 10.65 9.88 -8.33
N THR A 16 11.91 10.33 -8.38
CA THR A 16 12.72 10.45 -9.61
C THR A 16 12.88 9.11 -10.34
N PRO A 17 13.12 7.99 -9.64
CA PRO A 17 13.11 6.66 -10.25
C PRO A 17 11.72 6.22 -10.76
N CYS A 18 10.65 6.87 -10.29
CA CYS A 18 9.27 6.60 -10.69
C CYS A 18 8.80 7.51 -11.85
N LEU A 19 9.64 8.43 -12.33
CA LEU A 19 9.30 9.40 -13.38
C LEU A 19 9.24 8.78 -14.79
N LEU A 20 9.50 7.47 -14.94
CA LEU A 20 9.13 6.74 -16.14
C LEU A 20 7.62 6.50 -16.11
N THR A 21 6.91 7.42 -16.73
CA THR A 21 5.47 7.63 -16.73
C THR A 21 4.66 6.46 -17.29
N GLY A 22 3.54 6.15 -16.65
CA GLY A 22 2.44 5.35 -17.23
C GLY A 22 2.24 3.96 -16.62
N GLU A 23 3.18 3.46 -15.81
CA GLU A 23 3.01 2.20 -15.12
C GLU A 23 2.11 2.36 -13.89
N THR A 24 0.86 1.91 -14.02
CA THR A 24 -0.10 1.82 -12.91
C THR A 24 -0.39 0.37 -12.53
N HIS A 25 0.49 -0.53 -12.97
CA HIS A 25 0.43 -1.97 -12.75
C HIS A 25 1.74 -2.47 -12.16
N CYS A 26 1.68 -3.40 -11.22
CA CYS A 26 2.84 -4.09 -10.68
C CYS A 26 2.47 -5.56 -10.41
N ASP A 27 3.22 -6.47 -11.03
CA ASP A 27 3.12 -7.91 -10.81
C ASP A 27 4.33 -8.39 -10.00
N GLU A 28 4.08 -9.24 -9.01
CA GLU A 28 5.11 -10.02 -8.34
C GLU A 28 4.61 -11.46 -8.16
N SER A 29 5.26 -12.38 -8.87
CA SER A 29 4.86 -13.79 -8.94
C SER A 29 3.39 -13.96 -9.31
N LYS A 30 2.48 -14.24 -8.36
CA LYS A 30 1.04 -14.41 -8.61
C LYS A 30 0.18 -13.26 -8.09
N ALA A 31 0.75 -12.36 -7.31
CA ALA A 31 0.06 -11.19 -6.78
C ALA A 31 0.34 -9.97 -7.66
N SER A 32 -0.66 -9.10 -7.76
CA SER A 32 -0.51 -7.86 -8.53
C SER A 32 -1.45 -6.79 -8.02
N VAL A 33 -1.04 -5.55 -8.21
CA VAL A 33 -1.85 -4.37 -8.00
C VAL A 33 -1.98 -3.61 -9.31
N TRP A 34 -3.18 -3.10 -9.54
CA TRP A 34 -3.47 -2.20 -10.65
C TRP A 34 -4.27 -1.02 -10.13
N VAL A 35 -4.04 0.15 -10.72
CA VAL A 35 -4.89 1.32 -10.53
C VAL A 35 -5.19 1.91 -11.90
N LYS A 36 -6.45 2.27 -12.14
CA LYS A 36 -6.80 3.11 -13.28
C LYS A 36 -6.69 4.58 -12.87
N PRO A 37 -5.77 5.39 -13.46
CA PRO A 37 -5.71 6.82 -13.16
C PRO A 37 -7.02 7.54 -13.51
N GLN A 38 -7.43 8.48 -12.65
CA GLN A 38 -8.51 9.43 -12.94
C GLN A 38 -7.95 10.83 -13.22
N PRO A 39 -8.73 11.73 -13.85
CA PRO A 39 -8.30 13.11 -14.07
C PRO A 39 -7.84 13.80 -12.78
N GLY A 40 -6.67 14.46 -12.84
CA GLY A 40 -6.06 15.17 -11.71
C GLY A 40 -5.33 14.27 -10.70
N GLU A 41 -5.27 12.95 -10.93
CA GLU A 41 -4.49 12.02 -10.11
C GLU A 41 -3.04 11.91 -10.61
N THR A 42 -2.10 11.85 -9.67
CA THR A 42 -0.73 11.40 -9.88
C THR A 42 -0.52 10.10 -9.12
N ILE A 43 -0.08 9.06 -9.83
CA ILE A 43 0.22 7.75 -9.25
C ILE A 43 1.63 7.37 -9.69
N LEU A 44 2.49 7.07 -8.72
CA LEU A 44 3.87 6.65 -8.96
C LEU A 44 4.12 5.34 -8.22
N LEU A 45 4.62 4.35 -8.95
CA LEU A 45 4.99 3.05 -8.40
C LEU A 45 6.51 2.96 -8.28
N ARG A 46 7.01 2.51 -7.13
CA ARG A 46 8.44 2.20 -6.91
C ARG A 46 8.61 0.78 -6.42
N GLN A 47 9.04 -0.11 -7.31
CA GLN A 47 9.38 -1.48 -6.95
C GLN A 47 10.76 -1.57 -6.27
N LYS A 48 10.95 -2.62 -5.45
CA LYS A 48 12.24 -3.04 -4.86
C LYS A 48 12.95 -1.91 -4.12
N LEU A 49 12.35 -1.45 -3.02
CA LEU A 49 12.83 -0.26 -2.32
C LEU A 49 14.31 -0.37 -1.92
N TYR A 50 14.77 -1.49 -1.37
CA TYR A 50 16.16 -1.72 -0.96
C TYR A 50 16.39 -3.23 -0.71
N ARG A 51 17.35 -3.89 -1.36
CA ARG A 51 17.92 -5.13 -0.80
C ARG A 51 18.89 -4.70 0.30
N ASN A 52 18.47 -4.66 1.56
CA ASN A 52 19.43 -4.42 2.64
C ASN A 52 20.43 -5.58 2.69
N GLN A 53 21.71 -5.24 2.85
CA GLN A 53 22.82 -6.18 3.03
C GLN A 53 22.74 -6.97 4.36
N GLU A 54 21.71 -6.73 5.19
CA GLU A 54 21.57 -7.27 6.55
C GLU A 54 20.21 -7.95 6.84
N GLY A 55 19.45 -8.36 5.82
CA GLY A 55 18.26 -9.21 6.05
C GLY A 55 17.03 -8.51 6.65
N GLU A 56 17.00 -7.17 6.70
CA GLU A 56 15.78 -6.43 7.01
C GLU A 56 14.75 -6.61 5.90
N SER A 57 13.63 -7.27 6.27
CA SER A 57 12.53 -7.54 5.36
C SER A 57 11.74 -6.24 5.12
N ILE A 58 11.97 -5.60 3.98
CA ILE A 58 11.15 -4.48 3.48
C ILE A 58 9.96 -4.99 2.65
N CYS A 59 9.04 -4.10 2.30
CA CYS A 59 7.92 -4.41 1.43
C CYS A 59 8.25 -4.27 -0.06
N ASP A 60 7.53 -5.00 -0.89
CA ASP A 60 7.79 -5.14 -2.33
C ASP A 60 7.67 -3.82 -3.10
N LEU A 61 6.67 -3.01 -2.75
CA LEU A 61 6.28 -1.83 -3.52
C LEU A 61 5.93 -0.64 -2.61
N LEU A 62 6.42 0.55 -2.98
CA LEU A 62 5.92 1.83 -2.48
C LEU A 62 5.08 2.49 -3.57
N VAL A 63 3.88 2.91 -3.21
CA VAL A 63 2.99 3.67 -4.10
C VAL A 63 2.80 5.06 -3.56
N PHE A 64 3.09 6.05 -4.38
CA PHE A 64 2.73 7.43 -4.11
C PHE A 64 1.47 7.78 -4.89
N TYR A 65 0.47 8.30 -4.19
CA TYR A 65 -0.75 8.84 -4.78
C TYR A 65 -0.92 10.30 -4.38
N ALA A 66 -1.29 11.14 -5.34
CA ALA A 66 -1.63 12.52 -5.09
C ALA A 66 -2.84 12.95 -5.93
N LYS A 67 -3.75 13.68 -5.30
CA LYS A 67 -4.86 14.39 -5.95
C LYS A 67 -5.17 15.63 -5.11
N GLU A 68 -5.24 16.80 -5.75
CA GLU A 68 -5.50 18.07 -5.07
C GLU A 68 -4.53 18.30 -3.89
N ASN A 69 -5.02 18.27 -2.65
CA ASN A 69 -4.24 18.41 -1.42
C ASN A 69 -3.89 17.08 -0.74
N GLU A 70 -4.46 15.97 -1.20
CA GLU A 70 -4.17 14.66 -0.63
C GLU A 70 -2.86 14.10 -1.15
N ARG A 71 -2.00 13.64 -0.23
CA ARG A 71 -0.74 12.99 -0.53
C ARG A 71 -0.67 11.69 0.26
N VAL A 72 -0.57 10.56 -0.41
CA VAL A 72 -0.60 9.23 0.19
C VAL A 72 0.70 8.51 -0.14
N PHE A 73 1.30 7.88 0.87
CA PHE A 73 2.28 6.83 0.67
C PHE A 73 1.65 5.50 1.09
N CYS A 74 1.49 4.58 0.14
CA CYS A 74 1.00 3.24 0.39
C CYS A 74 2.16 2.24 0.32
N PHE A 75 2.40 1.55 1.43
CA PHE A 75 3.34 0.44 1.55
C PHE A 75 2.61 -0.84 1.16
N VAL A 76 3.07 -1.49 0.10
CA VAL A 76 2.39 -2.63 -0.52
C VAL A 76 3.27 -3.86 -0.45
N GLU A 77 2.71 -4.95 0.05
CA GLU A 77 3.31 -6.28 -0.01
C GLU A 77 2.45 -7.22 -0.87
N LEU A 78 3.11 -7.97 -1.75
CA LEU A 78 2.52 -8.92 -2.67
C LEU A 78 2.90 -10.34 -2.25
N LYS A 79 1.90 -11.19 -1.99
CA LYS A 79 2.10 -12.60 -1.61
C LYS A 79 1.32 -13.54 -2.49
N ASP A 80 1.95 -14.65 -2.85
CA ASP A 80 1.27 -15.76 -3.53
C ASP A 80 0.19 -16.39 -2.63
N ASN A 81 0.43 -16.44 -1.31
CA ASN A 81 -0.45 -17.09 -0.37
C ASN A 81 -0.73 -16.23 0.87
N ILE A 82 -1.98 -16.21 1.32
CA ILE A 82 -2.38 -15.54 2.55
C ILE A 82 -1.75 -16.14 3.82
N LYS A 83 -1.22 -17.37 3.75
CA LYS A 83 -0.48 -17.98 4.86
C LYS A 83 0.76 -17.16 5.27
N ASP A 84 1.29 -16.36 4.36
CA ASP A 84 2.46 -15.52 4.60
C ASP A 84 2.11 -14.14 5.18
N LEU A 85 0.86 -13.94 5.62
CA LEU A 85 0.36 -12.66 6.12
C LEU A 85 1.20 -12.12 7.28
N GLY A 86 1.66 -12.97 8.20
CA GLY A 86 2.51 -12.53 9.31
C GLY A 86 3.85 -11.96 8.86
N LYS A 87 4.46 -12.53 7.82
CA LYS A 87 5.69 -11.98 7.21
C LYS A 87 5.38 -10.67 6.48
N ALA A 88 4.30 -10.64 5.71
CA ALA A 88 3.86 -9.46 4.97
C ALA A 88 3.57 -8.27 5.91
N THR A 89 2.89 -8.50 7.03
CA THR A 89 2.63 -7.47 8.04
C THR A 89 3.92 -6.89 8.60
N LYS A 90 4.91 -7.73 8.93
CA LYS A 90 6.22 -7.26 9.41
C LYS A 90 6.92 -6.42 8.33
N GLN A 91 6.90 -6.86 7.08
CA GLN A 91 7.53 -6.13 5.95
C GLN A 91 6.96 -4.72 5.78
N VAL A 92 5.64 -4.61 5.75
CA VAL A 92 4.96 -3.31 5.62
C VAL A 92 5.25 -2.40 6.82
N ILE A 93 5.16 -2.92 8.05
CA ILE A 93 5.41 -2.13 9.27
C ILE A 93 6.86 -1.68 9.34
N ASN A 94 7.82 -2.57 9.07
CA ASN A 94 9.25 -2.24 9.11
C ASN A 94 9.59 -1.16 8.09
N THR A 95 9.08 -1.31 6.86
CA THR A 95 9.28 -0.31 5.81
C THR A 95 8.72 1.04 6.21
N TYR A 96 7.48 1.09 6.74
CA TYR A 96 6.89 2.33 7.23
C TYR A 96 7.69 2.95 8.38
N LYS A 97 8.16 2.16 9.35
CA LYS A 97 8.96 2.66 10.47
C LYS A 97 10.28 3.26 9.99
N HIS A 98 10.98 2.56 9.11
CA HIS A 98 12.20 3.06 8.48
C HIS A 98 11.92 4.36 7.72
N PHE A 99 10.86 4.38 6.91
CA PHE A 99 10.46 5.57 6.17
C PHE A 99 10.08 6.74 7.10
N LYS A 100 9.37 6.47 8.20
CA LYS A 100 8.97 7.50 9.18
C LYS A 100 10.17 8.08 9.93
N GLN A 101 11.20 7.28 10.19
CA GLN A 101 12.43 7.73 10.84
C GLN A 101 13.26 8.64 9.93
N HIS A 102 13.38 8.28 8.65
CA HIS A 102 14.21 9.02 7.70
C HIS A 102 13.46 10.16 6.98
N PHE A 103 12.13 10.10 6.91
CA PHE A 103 11.31 11.06 6.19
C PHE A 103 10.28 11.73 7.11
N ARG A 104 10.18 13.06 7.01
CA ARG A 104 9.16 13.85 7.73
C ARG A 104 7.79 13.65 7.09
N LEU A 105 7.11 12.56 7.44
CA LEU A 105 5.79 12.19 6.91
C LEU A 105 4.62 13.08 7.34
N LYS A 106 4.84 14.24 7.98
CA LYS A 106 3.76 15.07 8.58
C LYS A 106 2.70 15.54 7.57
N LYS A 107 3.01 15.56 6.27
CA LYS A 107 2.12 15.98 5.19
C LYS A 107 1.49 14.82 4.42
N TYR A 108 1.82 13.58 4.75
CA TYR A 108 1.40 12.40 4.00
C TYR A 108 0.49 11.52 4.84
N ILE A 109 -0.46 10.88 4.15
CA ILE A 109 -1.32 9.86 4.71
C ILE A 109 -0.63 8.50 4.46
N PRO A 110 -0.10 7.83 5.50
CA PRO A 110 0.48 6.51 5.33
C PRO A 110 -0.64 5.47 5.22
N LYS A 111 -0.52 4.57 4.24
CA LYS A 111 -1.43 3.44 4.01
C LYS A 111 -0.66 2.12 3.92
N ALA A 112 -1.29 1.04 4.34
CA ALA A 112 -0.78 -0.32 4.26
C ALA A 112 -1.71 -1.18 3.41
N CYS A 113 -1.13 -1.86 2.42
CA CYS A 113 -1.84 -2.81 1.58
C CYS A 113 -1.08 -4.14 1.54
N ILE A 114 -1.80 -5.24 1.77
CA ILE A 114 -1.27 -6.58 1.53
C ILE A 114 -2.17 -7.24 0.50
N VAL A 115 -1.58 -7.73 -0.59
CA VAL A 115 -2.31 -8.47 -1.62
C VAL A 115 -1.90 -9.93 -1.58
N ALA A 116 -2.88 -10.82 -1.44
CA ALA A 116 -2.68 -12.26 -1.48
C ALA A 116 -3.39 -12.87 -2.70
N ALA A 117 -2.65 -13.60 -3.54
CA ALA A 117 -3.19 -14.25 -4.73
C ALA A 117 -4.05 -15.49 -4.40
N GLY A 118 -3.73 -16.19 -3.31
CA GLY A 118 -4.40 -17.44 -2.93
C GLY A 118 -4.47 -17.70 -1.42
N GLY A 119 -5.01 -18.88 -1.07
CA GLY A 119 -5.22 -19.32 0.31
C GLY A 119 -6.63 -19.08 0.87
N SER A 120 -6.84 -19.47 2.11
CA SER A 120 -8.10 -19.32 2.87
C SER A 120 -7.80 -18.47 4.11
N SER A 121 -8.72 -17.63 4.54
CA SER A 121 -8.51 -16.75 5.71
C SER A 121 -8.07 -17.55 6.93
N LEU A 122 -6.90 -17.23 7.48
CA LEU A 122 -6.42 -17.81 8.73
C LEU A 122 -7.19 -17.24 9.93
N GLN A 123 -7.33 -18.04 11.00
CA GLN A 123 -7.86 -17.57 12.29
C GLN A 123 -7.08 -16.36 12.83
N GLU A 124 -5.78 -16.28 12.53
CA GLU A 124 -4.89 -15.18 12.96
C GLU A 124 -5.05 -13.87 12.16
N HIS A 125 -5.93 -13.79 11.15
CA HIS A 125 -6.16 -12.55 10.38
C HIS A 125 -6.44 -11.35 11.29
N GLN A 126 -7.20 -11.55 12.36
CA GLN A 126 -7.56 -10.49 13.28
C GLN A 126 -6.32 -9.91 13.99
N LYS A 127 -5.37 -10.76 14.38
CA LYS A 127 -4.12 -10.34 15.02
C LYS A 127 -3.30 -9.46 14.07
N TYR A 128 -3.06 -9.92 12.85
CA TYR A 128 -2.28 -9.17 11.87
C TYR A 128 -2.95 -7.86 11.45
N GLN A 129 -4.29 -7.87 11.34
CA GLN A 129 -5.05 -6.66 11.09
C GLN A 129 -4.93 -5.68 12.26
N GLN A 130 -5.02 -6.14 13.52
CA GLN A 130 -4.81 -5.29 14.69
C GLN A 130 -3.40 -4.71 14.73
N ASP A 131 -2.37 -5.48 14.37
CA ASP A 131 -0.99 -4.99 14.35
C ASP A 131 -0.80 -3.88 13.31
N LEU A 132 -1.39 -4.02 12.12
CA LEU A 132 -1.42 -2.92 11.14
C LEU A 132 -2.20 -1.71 11.67
N LEU A 133 -3.34 -1.92 12.33
CA LEU A 133 -4.17 -0.84 12.89
C LEU A 133 -3.51 -0.07 14.05
N LYS A 134 -2.48 -0.63 14.69
CA LYS A 134 -1.68 0.10 15.70
C LYS A 134 -0.74 1.12 15.06
N GLU A 135 -0.22 0.81 13.88
CA GLU A 135 0.77 1.63 13.17
C GLU A 135 0.13 2.59 12.16
N PHE A 136 -1.03 2.20 11.62
CA PHE A 136 -1.80 2.92 10.60
C PHE A 136 -3.22 3.20 11.09
N CYS A 137 -3.82 4.32 10.65
CA CYS A 137 -5.22 4.63 10.99
C CYS A 137 -6.20 3.59 10.41
N LYS A 138 -7.40 3.48 11.00
CA LYS A 138 -8.40 2.45 10.67
C LYS A 138 -8.75 2.34 9.19
N ASN A 139 -8.84 3.48 8.50
CA ASN A 139 -9.22 3.53 7.08
C ASN A 139 -8.01 3.42 6.12
N ASN A 140 -6.81 3.22 6.67
CA ASN A 140 -5.55 3.21 5.93
C ASN A 140 -4.92 1.82 5.86
N VAL A 141 -5.71 0.77 6.14
CA VAL A 141 -5.26 -0.62 6.08
C VAL A 141 -6.21 -1.42 5.20
N THR A 142 -5.68 -2.19 4.25
CA THR A 142 -6.45 -3.16 3.49
C THR A 142 -5.65 -4.46 3.28
N ILE A 143 -6.36 -5.58 3.28
CA ILE A 143 -5.84 -6.88 2.85
C ILE A 143 -6.74 -7.35 1.71
N ILE A 144 -6.18 -7.44 0.50
CA ILE A 144 -6.90 -7.81 -0.72
C ILE A 144 -6.62 -9.28 -1.02
N GLN A 145 -7.67 -10.08 -1.14
CA GLN A 145 -7.55 -11.49 -1.55
C GLN A 145 -8.09 -11.66 -2.96
N LYS A 146 -7.21 -11.98 -3.92
CA LYS A 146 -7.57 -12.01 -5.35
C LYS A 146 -8.65 -13.03 -5.72
N LYS A 147 -8.86 -14.07 -4.92
CA LYS A 147 -10.00 -15.01 -5.10
C LYS A 147 -11.37 -14.32 -5.14
N ASN A 148 -11.46 -13.07 -4.66
CA ASN A 148 -12.69 -12.28 -4.61
C ASN A 148 -12.68 -11.03 -5.51
N LEU A 149 -11.78 -10.94 -6.51
CA LEU A 149 -11.72 -9.83 -7.49
C LEU A 149 -13.00 -9.77 -8.33
N LYS A 150 -14.06 -9.21 -7.75
CA LYS A 150 -15.28 -8.79 -8.48
C LYS A 150 -15.19 -7.34 -8.96
N ASN A 151 -14.32 -6.53 -8.35
CA ASN A 151 -14.08 -5.14 -8.72
C ASN A 151 -12.66 -4.98 -9.25
N GLN A 152 -12.53 -4.46 -10.47
CA GLN A 152 -11.24 -4.29 -11.15
C GLN A 152 -10.34 -3.22 -10.52
N ASP A 153 -10.85 -2.34 -9.64
CA ASP A 153 -10.10 -1.18 -9.10
C ASP A 153 -10.13 -1.09 -7.55
N GLU A 154 -10.21 -2.23 -6.84
CA GLU A 154 -10.26 -2.25 -5.36
C GLU A 154 -9.05 -1.55 -4.70
N PHE A 155 -7.87 -1.64 -5.33
CA PHE A 155 -6.68 -0.96 -4.85
C PHE A 155 -6.75 0.56 -5.10
N GLY A 156 -7.23 1.00 -6.26
CA GLY A 156 -7.46 2.42 -6.56
C GLY A 156 -8.48 3.05 -5.61
N ASP A 157 -9.61 2.37 -5.37
CA ASP A 157 -10.62 2.81 -4.40
C ASP A 157 -10.03 2.98 -3.00
N PHE A 158 -9.16 2.05 -2.58
CA PHE A 158 -8.46 2.13 -1.31
C PHE A 158 -7.50 3.33 -1.24
N LEU A 159 -6.72 3.60 -2.30
CA LEU A 159 -5.85 4.77 -2.36
C LEU A 159 -6.64 6.08 -2.21
N ARG A 160 -7.79 6.15 -2.88
CA ARG A 160 -8.74 7.29 -2.83
C ARG A 160 -9.54 7.40 -1.53
N GLY A 161 -9.46 6.41 -0.64
CA GLY A 161 -10.24 6.41 0.60
C GLY A 161 -11.74 6.14 0.41
N ILE A 162 -12.13 5.54 -0.72
CA ILE A 162 -13.51 5.19 -1.00
C ILE A 162 -13.93 4.01 -0.11
N PRO A 163 -14.99 4.14 0.71
CA PRO A 163 -15.44 3.06 1.56
C PRO A 163 -15.90 1.84 0.75
N LYS A 164 -15.50 0.64 1.16
CA LYS A 164 -16.05 -0.60 0.58
C LYS A 164 -17.55 -0.66 0.84
N LYS A 165 -18.35 -0.78 -0.23
CA LYS A 165 -19.80 -1.03 -0.11
C LYS A 165 -19.98 -2.36 0.62
N THR A 166 -20.60 -2.32 1.81
CA THR A 166 -21.00 -3.53 2.53
C THR A 166 -22.03 -4.27 1.68
N LYS A 167 -21.72 -5.51 1.30
CA LYS A 167 -22.73 -6.39 0.68
C LYS A 167 -23.84 -6.61 1.71
N GLY A 168 -25.03 -6.11 1.42
CA GLY A 168 -26.21 -6.36 2.24
C GLY A 168 -26.36 -7.86 2.50
N LYS A 169 -26.70 -8.23 3.75
CA LYS A 169 -27.11 -9.59 4.10
C LYS A 169 -28.15 -10.04 3.09
N ARG A 170 -27.85 -11.10 2.33
CA ARG A 170 -28.85 -11.81 1.54
C ARG A 170 -29.91 -12.28 2.54
N LYS A 171 -31.10 -11.66 2.54
CA LYS A 171 -32.24 -12.17 3.30
C LYS A 171 -32.50 -13.58 2.78
N GLY A 172 -32.22 -14.58 3.60
CA GLY A 172 -32.64 -15.95 3.33
C GLY A 172 -34.16 -15.95 3.19
N ARG A 173 -34.63 -16.52 2.09
CA ARG A 173 -35.95 -17.16 2.05
C ARG A 173 -35.77 -18.58 2.53
#